data_AF-N8YLJ0-F1
#
_entry.id   AF-N8YLJ0-F1
#
_cell.length_a   1.000
_cell.length_b   1.000
_cell.length_c   1.000
_cell.angle_alpha   90.00
_cell.angle_beta   90.00
_cell.angle_gamma   90.00
#
_symmetry.space_group_name_H-M   'P 1'
#
loop_
_entity.id
_entity.type
_entity.pdbx_description
1 polymer ?
#
loop_
_entity_poly.entity_id
_entity_poly.type
_entity_poly.pdbx_seq_one_letter_code
_entity_poly.pdbx_strand_id
1 'polypeptide(L)'
;MALNIITPAQPIVVNAIKVYFYGDPGMYKTTLGMTANKPLVIDADKGAYRTGANRRGDVVIAESWMDIANITEADLAPYNTVVFDTIGRVLDLIKSHLANNNKNTKSDGSLKLNVQGVANNMFSLFVNKLIGFGKDVIFIAHATEDKNDTLTLVRPDLGGKNR
;
A
#
# COMPACT_ATOMS: atom_id res chain seq x y z
N MET A 1 0.82 34.52 0.68
CA MET A 1 -0.13 34.20 1.76
C MET A 1 0.65 34.10 3.06
N ALA A 2 0.07 34.56 4.17
CA ALA A 2 0.68 34.38 5.50
C ALA A 2 0.63 32.90 5.92
N LEU A 3 1.55 32.48 6.79
CA LEU A 3 1.57 31.12 7.34
C LEU A 3 0.32 30.89 8.20
N ASN A 4 -0.34 29.75 8.02
CA ASN A 4 -1.44 29.33 8.90
C ASN A 4 -0.87 28.63 10.15
N ILE A 5 -0.60 29.40 11.20
CA ILE A 5 -0.03 28.89 12.45
C ILE A 5 -1.17 28.40 13.36
N ILE A 6 -1.14 27.10 13.71
CA ILE A 6 -2.08 26.49 14.67
C ILE A 6 -1.50 26.62 16.07
N THR A 7 -2.22 27.25 16.99
CA THR A 7 -1.79 27.45 18.38
C THR A 7 -2.11 26.23 19.25
N PRO A 8 -1.45 26.02 20.41
CA PRO A 8 -1.64 24.82 21.24
C PRO A 8 -3.09 24.52 21.66
N ALA A 9 -3.95 25.55 21.76
CA ALA A 9 -5.36 25.39 22.13
C ALA A 9 -6.29 25.13 20.92
N GLN A 10 -5.78 25.22 19.69
CA GLN A 10 -6.56 24.99 18.49
C GLN A 10 -6.48 23.52 18.06
N PRO A 11 -7.61 22.92 17.64
CA PRO A 11 -7.62 21.54 17.17
C PRO A 11 -6.86 21.42 15.83
N ILE A 12 -6.04 20.37 15.71
CA ILE A 12 -5.41 20.00 14.44
C ILE A 12 -6.40 19.10 13.69
N VAL A 13 -6.92 19.59 12.57
CA VAL A 13 -7.81 18.79 11.72
C VAL A 13 -6.97 17.82 10.88
N VAL A 14 -7.27 16.53 11.01
CA VAL A 14 -6.65 15.46 10.22
C VAL A 14 -7.66 14.98 9.19
N ASN A 15 -7.42 15.29 7.92
CA ASN A 15 -8.35 14.95 6.84
C ASN A 15 -8.21 13.50 6.36
N ALA A 16 -7.04 12.89 6.55
CA ALA A 16 -6.77 11.52 6.15
C ALA A 16 -5.61 10.95 6.96
N ILE A 17 -5.66 9.65 7.26
CA ILE A 17 -4.62 8.94 8.00
C ILE A 17 -3.97 7.82 7.17
N LYS A 18 -2.76 7.44 7.58
CA LYS A 18 -2.05 6.26 7.08
C LYS A 18 -1.97 5.24 8.21
N VAL A 19 -2.51 4.04 7.98
CA VAL A 19 -2.54 2.94 8.97
C VAL A 19 -1.83 1.73 8.38
N TYR A 20 -1.06 1.02 9.21
CA TYR A 20 -0.26 -0.12 8.76
C TYR A 20 -0.58 -1.35 9.61
N PHE A 21 -1.12 -2.39 8.98
CA PHE A 21 -1.39 -3.69 9.59
C PHE A 21 -0.42 -4.73 9.07
N TYR A 22 0.32 -5.37 9.97
CA TYR A 22 1.21 -6.47 9.60
C TYR A 22 1.17 -7.60 10.61
N GLY A 23 1.52 -8.79 10.14
CA GLY A 23 1.46 -10.02 10.92
C GLY A 23 1.41 -11.23 9.99
N ASP A 24 1.39 -12.41 10.58
CA ASP A 24 1.42 -13.67 9.84
C ASP A 24 0.17 -13.85 8.94
N PRO A 25 0.26 -14.68 7.88
CA PRO A 25 -0.90 -15.12 7.13
C PRO A 25 -1.99 -15.69 8.06
N GLY A 26 -3.27 -15.47 7.73
CA GLY A 26 -4.39 -15.97 8.54
C GLY A 26 -4.77 -15.12 9.76
N MET A 27 -4.03 -14.06 10.08
CA MET A 27 -4.34 -13.16 11.22
C MET A 27 -5.47 -12.15 10.95
N TYR A 28 -6.42 -12.45 10.06
CA TYR A 28 -7.60 -11.62 9.75
C TYR A 28 -7.34 -10.16 9.30
N LYS A 29 -6.12 -9.83 8.86
CA LYS A 29 -5.74 -8.47 8.43
C LYS A 29 -6.65 -7.92 7.31
N THR A 30 -6.95 -8.73 6.30
CA THR A 30 -7.88 -8.40 5.21
C THR A 30 -9.27 -8.07 5.74
N THR A 31 -9.78 -8.88 6.68
CA THR A 31 -11.08 -8.64 7.31
C THR A 31 -11.07 -7.33 8.09
N LEU A 32 -10.01 -7.02 8.83
CA LEU A 32 -9.88 -5.75 9.54
C LEU A 32 -9.86 -4.57 8.57
N GLY A 33 -9.08 -4.65 7.48
CA GLY A 33 -9.08 -3.62 6.43
C GLY A 33 -10.46 -3.40 5.80
N MET A 34 -11.20 -4.46 5.53
CA MET A 34 -12.57 -4.39 4.97
C MET A 34 -13.62 -3.85 5.94
N THR A 35 -13.31 -3.74 7.24
CA THR A 35 -14.21 -3.09 8.22
C THR A 35 -13.99 -1.58 8.36
N ALA A 36 -13.03 -1.00 7.63
CA ALA A 36 -12.84 0.44 7.60
C ALA A 36 -14.05 1.18 7.00
N ASN A 37 -14.09 2.50 7.16
CA ASN A 37 -15.20 3.31 6.67
C ASN A 37 -15.23 3.32 5.14
N LYS A 38 -16.27 2.73 4.53
CA LYS A 38 -16.45 2.62 3.06
C LYS A 38 -15.14 2.26 2.33
N PRO A 39 -14.61 1.04 2.54
CA PRO A 39 -13.30 0.67 2.03
C PRO A 39 -13.38 0.22 0.58
N LEU A 40 -12.40 0.66 -0.22
CA LEU A 40 -12.03 0.03 -1.48
C LEU A 40 -10.74 -0.77 -1.27
N VAL A 41 -10.79 -2.08 -1.46
CA VAL A 41 -9.61 -2.93 -1.36
C VAL A 41 -8.95 -3.08 -2.72
N ILE A 42 -7.69 -2.69 -2.81
CA ILE A 42 -6.79 -3.06 -3.90
C ILE A 42 -6.19 -4.42 -3.54
N ASP A 43 -6.76 -5.47 -4.12
CA ASP A 43 -6.38 -6.86 -3.93
C ASP A 43 -5.34 -7.27 -4.97
N ALA A 44 -4.07 -7.26 -4.56
CA ALA A 44 -2.93 -7.67 -5.37
C ALA A 44 -2.51 -9.13 -5.10
N ASP A 45 -2.88 -9.71 -3.95
CA ASP A 45 -2.57 -11.11 -3.58
C ASP A 45 -3.69 -12.10 -3.97
N LYS A 46 -4.81 -11.61 -4.53
CA LYS A 46 -6.03 -12.36 -4.88
C LYS A 46 -6.62 -13.05 -3.66
N GLY A 47 -6.48 -12.44 -2.49
CA GLY A 47 -6.84 -13.01 -1.20
C GLY A 47 -8.21 -12.60 -0.68
N ALA A 48 -8.84 -11.59 -1.29
CA ALA A 48 -10.08 -10.99 -0.78
C ALA A 48 -11.25 -11.97 -0.69
N TYR A 49 -11.25 -13.03 -1.51
CA TYR A 49 -12.30 -14.06 -1.50
C TYR A 49 -12.38 -14.83 -0.17
N ARG A 50 -11.32 -14.81 0.64
CA ARG A 50 -11.28 -15.48 1.96
C ARG A 50 -12.13 -14.76 3.01
N THR A 51 -12.48 -13.50 2.79
CA THR A 51 -13.36 -12.76 3.70
C THR A 51 -14.81 -13.21 3.48
N GLY A 52 -15.51 -13.54 4.57
CA GLY A 52 -16.91 -13.94 4.52
C GLY A 52 -17.81 -12.85 3.91
N ALA A 53 -18.88 -13.26 3.21
CA ALA A 53 -19.78 -12.39 2.46
C ALA A 53 -20.28 -11.15 3.24
N ASN A 54 -20.59 -11.32 4.54
CA ASN A 54 -21.11 -10.25 5.38
C ASN A 54 -20.09 -9.14 5.72
N ARG A 55 -18.81 -9.35 5.40
CA ARG A 55 -17.71 -8.41 5.70
C ARG A 55 -16.88 -8.07 4.46
N ARG A 56 -17.33 -8.48 3.28
CA ARG A 56 -16.61 -8.24 2.03
C ARG A 56 -16.96 -6.84 1.53
N GLY A 57 -15.97 -5.94 1.54
CA GLY A 57 -16.06 -4.63 0.90
C GLY A 57 -15.87 -4.71 -0.61
N ASP A 58 -15.93 -3.57 -1.28
CA ASP A 58 -15.64 -3.47 -2.72
C ASP A 58 -14.15 -3.72 -2.97
N VAL A 59 -13.85 -4.42 -4.07
CA VAL A 59 -12.51 -4.91 -4.40
C VAL A 59 -12.16 -4.58 -5.84
N VAL A 60 -10.95 -4.04 -6.04
CA VAL A 60 -10.26 -3.99 -7.33
C VAL A 60 -9.17 -5.05 -7.30
N ILE A 61 -9.26 -6.04 -8.19
CA ILE A 61 -8.19 -7.01 -8.38
C ILE A 61 -7.11 -6.34 -9.23
N ALA A 62 -5.91 -6.17 -8.68
CA ALA A 62 -4.78 -5.58 -9.37
C ALA A 62 -3.86 -6.70 -9.89
N GLU A 63 -3.86 -6.92 -11.21
CA GLU A 63 -2.98 -7.86 -11.90
C GLU A 63 -1.73 -7.15 -12.46
N SER A 64 -1.85 -5.86 -12.73
CA SER A 64 -0.80 -4.98 -13.21
C SER A 64 -0.81 -3.64 -12.48
N TRP A 65 0.33 -2.92 -12.52
CA TRP A 65 0.38 -1.56 -12.00
C TRP A 65 -0.63 -0.63 -12.68
N MET A 66 -0.89 -0.83 -13.98
CA MET A 66 -1.76 0.04 -14.77
C MET A 66 -3.23 -0.06 -14.37
N ASP A 67 -3.63 -1.16 -13.73
CA ASP A 67 -5.00 -1.37 -13.26
C ASP A 67 -5.38 -0.37 -12.16
N ILE A 68 -4.38 0.13 -11.42
CA ILE A 68 -4.59 1.03 -10.27
C ILE A 68 -3.87 2.38 -10.39
N ALA A 69 -2.87 2.51 -11.27
CA ALA A 69 -2.08 3.73 -11.43
C ALA A 69 -2.92 4.97 -11.78
N ASN A 70 -4.01 4.75 -12.53
CA ASN A 70 -4.83 5.81 -13.11
C ASN A 70 -6.09 6.14 -12.30
N ILE A 71 -6.26 5.56 -11.10
CA ILE A 71 -7.39 5.87 -10.23
C ILE A 71 -7.54 7.38 -10.05
N THR A 72 -8.73 7.88 -10.30
CA THR A 72 -9.09 9.30 -10.19
C THR A 72 -9.84 9.57 -8.88
N GLU A 73 -10.01 10.84 -8.54
CA GLU A 73 -10.84 11.24 -7.40
C GLU A 73 -12.30 10.83 -7.60
N ALA A 74 -12.81 10.87 -8.84
CA ALA A 74 -14.17 10.49 -9.18
C ALA A 74 -14.42 8.99 -8.94
N ASP A 75 -13.46 8.13 -9.31
CA ASP A 75 -13.52 6.69 -9.02
C ASP A 75 -13.60 6.43 -7.51
N LEU A 76 -12.97 7.30 -6.72
CA LEU A 76 -12.92 7.19 -5.26
C LEU A 76 -14.05 7.94 -4.54
N ALA A 77 -14.95 8.62 -5.25
CA ALA A 77 -16.04 9.37 -4.63
C ALA A 77 -16.92 8.54 -3.67
N PRO A 78 -17.24 7.26 -3.94
CA PRO A 78 -18.03 6.42 -3.03
C PRO A 78 -17.28 5.98 -1.76
N TYR A 79 -15.94 6.05 -1.76
CA TYR A 79 -15.08 5.43 -0.76
C TYR A 79 -14.42 6.47 0.13
N ASN A 80 -14.20 6.12 1.40
CA ASN A 80 -13.45 6.97 2.34
C ASN A 80 -12.07 6.38 2.66
N THR A 81 -11.89 5.07 2.46
CA THR A 81 -10.64 4.37 2.76
C THR A 81 -10.19 3.54 1.57
N VAL A 82 -8.89 3.55 1.28
CA VAL A 82 -8.23 2.65 0.32
C VAL A 82 -7.35 1.67 1.08
N VAL A 83 -7.53 0.38 0.84
CA VAL A 83 -6.79 -0.70 1.49
C VAL A 83 -5.89 -1.39 0.48
N PHE A 84 -4.60 -1.49 0.75
CA PHE A 84 -3.65 -2.26 -0.06
C PHE A 84 -3.44 -3.65 0.54
N ASP A 85 -3.93 -4.70 -0.13
CA ASP A 85 -3.78 -6.10 0.30
C ASP A 85 -3.05 -6.94 -0.78
N THR A 86 -1.75 -7.22 -0.68
CA THR A 86 -0.78 -6.65 0.27
C THR A 86 0.11 -5.60 -0.42
N ILE A 87 0.65 -4.68 0.38
CA ILE A 87 1.57 -3.65 -0.11
C ILE A 87 2.82 -4.23 -0.80
N GLY A 88 3.36 -5.34 -0.28
CA GLY A 88 4.52 -6.01 -0.88
C GLY A 88 4.22 -6.42 -2.32
N ARG A 89 3.04 -6.97 -2.55
CA ARG A 89 2.62 -7.40 -3.89
C ARG A 89 2.34 -6.22 -4.83
N VAL A 90 1.79 -5.12 -4.32
CA VAL A 90 1.64 -3.87 -5.11
C VAL A 90 3.00 -3.30 -5.53
N LEU A 91 3.99 -3.31 -4.64
CA LEU A 91 5.36 -2.92 -4.98
C LEU A 91 5.96 -3.82 -6.07
N ASP A 92 5.68 -5.12 -6.02
CA ASP A 92 6.10 -6.04 -7.08
C ASP A 92 5.43 -5.73 -8.43
N LEU A 93 4.14 -5.36 -8.44
CA LEU A 93 3.47 -4.91 -9.67
C LEU A 93 4.14 -3.68 -10.29
N ILE A 94 4.55 -2.71 -9.46
CA ILE A 94 5.30 -1.53 -9.92
C ILE A 94 6.66 -1.95 -10.49
N LYS A 95 7.39 -2.83 -9.80
CA LYS A 95 8.68 -3.33 -10.29
C LYS A 95 8.53 -4.07 -11.62
N SER A 96 7.52 -4.92 -11.77
CA SER A 96 7.21 -5.61 -13.02
C SER A 96 6.87 -4.63 -14.14
N HIS A 97 6.10 -3.58 -13.85
CA HIS A 97 5.82 -2.52 -14.82
C HIS A 97 7.11 -1.78 -15.25
N LEU A 98 7.99 -1.46 -14.30
CA LEU A 98 9.27 -0.81 -14.58
C LEU A 98 10.22 -1.72 -15.38
N ALA A 99 10.17 -3.04 -15.17
CA ALA A 99 10.98 -4.03 -15.87
C ALA A 99 10.69 -4.09 -17.38
N ASN A 100 9.47 -3.73 -17.80
CA ASN A 100 9.08 -3.70 -19.22
C ASN A 100 9.84 -2.61 -20.01
N ASN A 101 10.52 -1.68 -19.34
CA ASN A 101 11.38 -0.70 -19.99
C ASN A 101 12.84 -1.18 -19.95
N ASN A 102 13.41 -1.49 -21.12
CA ASN A 102 14.80 -1.96 -21.28
C ASN A 102 15.86 -1.03 -20.67
N LYS A 103 15.54 0.24 -20.41
CA LYS A 103 16.45 1.17 -19.71
C LYS A 103 16.62 0.81 -18.22
N ASN A 104 15.68 0.07 -17.64
CA ASN A 104 15.63 -0.32 -16.24
C ASN A 104 16.21 -1.72 -15.98
N THR A 105 16.48 -2.49 -17.03
CA THR A 105 17.10 -3.81 -16.95
C THR A 105 18.60 -3.72 -17.27
N LYS A 106 19.39 -4.60 -16.67
CA LYS A 106 20.80 -4.83 -17.00
C LYS A 106 20.88 -5.73 -18.24
N SER A 107 22.08 -5.88 -18.78
CA SER A 107 22.35 -6.76 -19.93
C SER A 107 22.02 -8.24 -19.69
N ASP A 108 21.95 -8.66 -18.42
CA ASP A 108 21.57 -10.02 -17.99
C ASP A 108 20.05 -10.19 -17.77
N GLY A 109 19.25 -9.17 -18.05
CA GLY A 109 17.80 -9.17 -17.83
C GLY A 109 17.36 -8.88 -16.39
N SER A 110 18.29 -8.76 -15.44
CA SER A 110 17.98 -8.39 -14.04
C SER A 110 17.66 -6.90 -13.91
N LEU A 111 16.86 -6.53 -12.91
CA LEU A 111 16.56 -5.12 -12.63
C LEU A 111 17.80 -4.38 -12.10
N LYS A 112 17.99 -3.14 -12.55
CA LYS A 112 19.01 -2.26 -12.00
C LYS A 112 18.67 -1.88 -10.55
N LEU A 113 19.70 -1.67 -9.72
CA LEU A 113 19.53 -1.39 -8.29
C LEU A 113 18.69 -0.10 -8.03
N ASN A 114 18.79 0.88 -8.93
CA ASN A 114 18.05 2.14 -8.86
C ASN A 114 16.52 1.96 -9.07
N VAL A 115 16.08 0.84 -9.66
CA VAL A 115 14.65 0.58 -9.93
C VAL A 115 13.86 0.44 -8.64
N GLN A 116 14.46 -0.09 -7.58
CA GLN A 116 13.82 -0.17 -6.26
C GLN A 116 13.47 1.22 -5.71
N GLY A 117 14.39 2.20 -5.85
CA GLY A 117 14.15 3.57 -5.44
C GLY A 117 13.04 4.24 -6.26
N VAL A 118 13.02 3.99 -7.58
CA VAL A 118 11.96 4.48 -8.46
C VAL A 118 10.61 3.88 -8.09
N ALA A 119 10.53 2.57 -7.83
CA ALA A 119 9.30 1.91 -7.44
C ALA A 119 8.74 2.46 -6.11
N ASN A 120 9.60 2.65 -5.12
CA ASN A 120 9.22 3.25 -3.84
C ASN A 120 8.70 4.69 -4.02
N ASN A 121 9.33 5.47 -4.91
CA ASN A 121 8.89 6.83 -5.21
C ASN A 121 7.52 6.84 -5.93
N MET A 122 7.32 5.98 -6.92
CA MET A 122 6.04 5.84 -7.62
C MET A 122 4.91 5.47 -6.65
N PHE A 123 5.15 4.50 -5.76
CA PHE A 123 4.19 4.13 -4.74
C PHE A 123 3.91 5.27 -3.76
N SER A 124 4.94 5.99 -3.32
CA SER A 124 4.81 7.14 -2.41
C SER A 124 3.98 8.27 -3.03
N LEU A 125 4.22 8.59 -4.32
CA LEU A 125 3.43 9.57 -5.06
C LEU A 125 1.97 9.13 -5.18
N PHE A 126 1.73 7.85 -5.45
CA PHE A 126 0.38 7.29 -5.53
C PHE A 126 -0.35 7.40 -4.18
N VAL A 127 0.29 7.00 -3.07
CA VAL A 127 -0.29 7.16 -1.72
C VAL A 127 -0.57 8.62 -1.40
N ASN A 128 0.35 9.53 -1.72
CA ASN A 128 0.16 10.96 -1.45
C ASN A 128 -0.99 11.55 -2.28
N LYS A 129 -1.22 11.05 -3.50
CA LYS A 129 -2.41 11.38 -4.30
C LYS A 129 -3.69 10.96 -3.59
N LEU A 130 -3.76 9.73 -3.06
CA LEU A 130 -4.93 9.24 -2.32
C LEU A 130 -5.22 10.06 -1.06
N ILE A 131 -4.17 10.38 -0.30
CA ILE A 131 -4.28 11.27 0.88
C ILE A 131 -4.72 12.67 0.46
N GLY A 132 -4.23 13.17 -0.68
CA GLY A 132 -4.64 14.45 -1.26
C GLY A 132 -6.13 14.49 -1.62
N PHE A 133 -6.73 13.36 -1.99
CA PHE A 133 -8.17 13.19 -2.18
C PHE A 133 -8.95 13.02 -0.85
N GLY A 134 -8.30 13.18 0.29
CA GLY A 134 -8.91 13.01 1.61
C GLY A 134 -9.28 11.56 1.94
N LYS A 135 -8.60 10.58 1.33
CA LYS A 135 -8.85 9.15 1.59
C LYS A 135 -7.89 8.61 2.64
N ASP A 136 -8.43 7.91 3.63
CA ASP A 136 -7.60 7.13 4.54
C ASP A 136 -6.91 6.00 3.77
N VAL A 137 -5.68 5.68 4.14
CA VAL A 137 -4.91 4.63 3.48
C VAL A 137 -4.50 3.57 4.49
N ILE A 138 -4.91 2.33 4.25
CA ILE A 138 -4.54 1.16 5.04
C ILE A 138 -3.57 0.29 4.24
N PHE A 139 -2.44 -0.03 4.82
CA PHE A 139 -1.46 -0.96 4.25
C PHE A 139 -1.55 -2.29 4.99
N ILE A 140 -1.76 -3.38 4.25
CA ILE A 140 -1.66 -4.74 4.79
C ILE A 140 -0.36 -5.36 4.30
N ALA A 141 0.42 -5.91 5.22
CA ALA A 141 1.67 -6.62 4.92
C ALA A 141 1.78 -7.94 5.68
N HIS A 142 2.54 -8.88 5.13
CA HIS A 142 3.00 -10.03 5.89
C HIS A 142 4.11 -9.63 6.86
N ALA A 143 4.27 -10.38 7.93
CA ALA A 143 5.44 -10.27 8.79
C ALA A 143 6.58 -11.13 8.25
N THR A 144 7.81 -10.68 8.51
CA THR A 144 9.06 -11.44 8.33
C THR A 144 9.78 -11.49 9.66
N GLU A 145 10.38 -12.64 9.94
CA GLU A 145 11.24 -12.82 11.11
C GLU A 145 12.69 -12.62 10.72
N ASP A 146 13.37 -11.73 11.43
CA ASP A 146 14.82 -11.59 11.41
C ASP A 146 15.35 -12.23 12.70
N LYS A 147 16.09 -13.33 12.56
CA LYS A 147 16.71 -14.01 13.71
C LYS A 147 18.11 -13.46 13.90
N ASN A 148 18.31 -12.74 15.00
CA ASN A 148 19.63 -12.53 15.59
C ASN A 148 19.82 -13.53 16.73
N ASP A 149 21.05 -13.93 17.05
CA ASP A 149 21.39 -15.06 17.95
C ASP A 149 20.68 -15.07 19.32
N THR A 150 20.09 -13.96 19.75
CA THR A 150 19.34 -13.82 21.01
C THR A 150 17.94 -13.22 20.86
N LEU A 151 17.51 -12.79 19.67
CA LEU A 151 16.29 -11.99 19.50
C LEU A 151 15.62 -12.21 18.13
N THR A 152 14.33 -12.52 18.17
CA THR A 152 13.47 -12.60 16.98
C THR A 152 12.81 -11.24 16.74
N LEU A 153 13.16 -10.58 15.64
CA LEU A 153 12.57 -9.31 15.24
C LEU A 153 11.48 -9.54 14.20
N VAL A 154 10.22 -9.26 14.56
CA VAL A 154 9.08 -9.34 13.65
C VAL A 154 8.89 -8.00 12.96
N ARG A 155 9.04 -7.97 11.63
CA ARG A 155 9.03 -6.74 10.82
C ARG A 155 8.09 -6.92 9.62
N PRO A 156 7.51 -5.83 9.07
CA PRO A 156 6.79 -5.93 7.81
C PRO A 156 7.67 -6.44 6.67
N ASP A 157 7.11 -7.33 5.86
CA ASP A 157 7.70 -7.83 4.63
C ASP A 157 7.57 -6.78 3.52
N LEU A 158 8.58 -5.91 3.44
CA LEU A 158 8.74 -4.92 2.40
C LEU A 158 10.12 -5.10 1.77
N GLY A 159 10.16 -5.57 0.53
CA GLY A 159 11.41 -5.75 -0.21
C GLY A 159 12.13 -4.42 -0.40
N GLY A 160 13.40 -4.34 0.03
CA GLY A 160 14.23 -3.14 -0.09
C GLY A 160 15.13 -2.81 1.10
N LYS A 161 15.25 -3.69 2.10
CA LYS A 161 16.25 -3.48 3.16
C LYS A 161 17.65 -3.76 2.61
N ASN A 162 18.49 -2.74 2.63
CA ASN A 162 19.92 -2.97 2.86
C ASN A 162 19.99 -3.76 4.17
N ARG A 163 20.39 -5.03 4.06
CA ARG A 163 20.74 -5.87 5.19
C ARG A 163 22.00 -5.33 5.85
#